data_AF-A0AA36H6I1-F1
#
_entry.id   AF-A0AA36H6I1-F1
#
_cell.length_a   1.000
_cell.length_b   1.000
_cell.length_c   1.000
_cell.angle_alpha   90.00
_cell.angle_beta   90.00
_cell.angle_gamma   90.00
#
_symmetry.space_group_name_H-M   'P 1'
#
loop_
_entity.id
_entity.type
_entity.pdbx_description
1 polymer ?
#
loop_
_entity_poly.entity_id
_entity_poly.type
_entity_poly.pdbx_seq_one_letter_code
_entity_poly.pdbx_strand_id
1 'polypeptide(L)'
;MEPSKEAQAVDEHMDAENMPAAIQDLKKKGGEVEKAKHAPAVQSKADWSAVRTKLEQLCVGITAFAFKGQGRGTQRCDTTTTDDEDRVFWSQKPGVESGLMAISGNEAVVPVKNDKDTPMILKENEEVGHWGSERWREKLNDLNPLVIAPNALKAVLKLAYDTCIDWTDFLCNTDAITKHAKIEGHSIERSYNEALQAFRREIEGQATKELPTKSGPVGYATFEGGSPMERDGTRGRVATKVATTFARLLDVLEEWRSYKAWVIVWPLDSNPADDVPQKMMVAAKEYLEEGGKIVTAWPPITSKNHDLWRELSGLWKTFDETLIQCDKGRQVFTTASNFGMKGKLFIEAGAPEGGAQFFNSYVGTAMNKYIYECVRRRAVDAHLPELDVYRPRIRTSRTMSPSGEGMSGPWPLKRRPM
;
A
#
# COMPACT_ATOMS: atom_id res chain seq x y z
N MET A 1 37.86 64.62 -1.28
CA MET A 1 37.80 64.22 0.13
C MET A 1 36.88 63.03 0.22
N GLU A 2 37.39 61.96 0.80
CA GLU A 2 36.98 60.56 0.68
C GLU A 2 35.64 60.23 1.36
N PRO A 3 35.01 59.10 0.97
CA PRO A 3 34.02 58.41 1.78
C PRO A 3 34.65 57.18 2.48
N SER A 4 34.54 57.09 3.81
CA SER A 4 34.69 55.86 4.61
C SER A 4 33.27 55.47 5.03
N LYS A 5 32.67 54.33 4.65
CA LYS A 5 32.99 52.91 4.92
C LYS A 5 33.28 52.62 6.39
N GLU A 6 32.27 52.09 7.08
CA GLU A 6 32.42 50.99 8.04
C GLU A 6 31.08 50.26 8.20
N ALA A 7 31.05 49.01 7.75
CA ALA A 7 29.99 48.05 8.03
C ALA A 7 30.47 47.21 9.22
N GLN A 8 29.73 47.24 10.32
CA GLN A 8 29.93 46.31 11.43
C GLN A 8 29.12 45.04 11.16
N ALA A 9 29.83 43.94 10.97
CA ALA A 9 29.31 42.60 11.21
C ALA A 9 29.36 42.35 12.72
N VAL A 10 28.23 42.00 13.32
CA VAL A 10 28.20 41.39 14.65
C VAL A 10 27.65 39.98 14.49
N ASP A 11 28.48 39.08 14.95
CA ASP A 11 28.41 37.63 14.98
C ASP A 11 27.37 37.22 16.04
N GLU A 12 26.24 36.64 15.62
CA GLU A 12 25.30 36.01 16.55
C GLU A 12 25.69 34.54 16.74
N HIS A 13 26.43 34.31 17.80
CA HIS A 13 26.67 32.99 18.39
C HIS A 13 25.32 32.50 18.97
N MET A 14 24.62 31.60 18.26
CA MET A 14 23.47 30.88 18.82
C MET A 14 23.97 29.74 19.71
N ASP A 15 23.85 29.93 21.03
CA ASP A 15 24.07 28.90 22.03
C ASP A 15 23.03 27.78 21.91
N ALA A 16 23.51 26.54 21.90
CA ALA A 16 22.75 25.31 21.72
C ALA A 16 21.99 24.85 22.99
N GLU A 17 21.56 25.77 23.85
CA GLU A 17 20.89 25.48 25.13
C GLU A 17 19.45 26.00 25.14
N ASN A 18 18.60 25.49 24.24
CA ASN A 18 17.15 25.50 24.47
C ASN A 18 16.41 24.46 23.62
N MET A 19 16.80 23.19 23.76
CA MET A 19 16.01 22.07 23.26
C MET A 19 15.04 21.59 24.35
N PRO A 20 13.74 21.40 24.06
CA PRO A 20 12.76 20.95 25.05
C PRO A 20 13.08 19.55 25.58
N ALA A 21 12.89 19.35 26.89
CA ALA A 21 13.29 18.17 27.65
C ALA A 21 12.75 16.82 27.10
N ALA A 22 11.69 16.85 26.29
CA ALA A 22 11.09 15.67 25.67
C ALA A 22 12.00 14.96 24.64
N ILE A 23 12.98 15.65 24.03
CA ILE A 23 13.85 15.08 22.99
C ILE A 23 15.08 14.36 23.58
N GLN A 24 15.52 14.73 24.79
CA GLN A 24 16.62 14.03 25.47
C GLN A 24 16.20 12.65 26.00
N ASP A 25 14.92 12.48 26.35
CA ASP A 25 14.40 11.22 26.90
C ASP A 25 14.27 10.11 25.83
N LEU A 26 14.06 10.51 24.56
CA LEU A 26 14.05 9.59 23.41
C LEU A 26 15.45 9.11 23.00
N LYS A 27 16.48 9.96 23.15
CA LYS A 27 17.88 9.53 22.89
C LYS A 27 18.40 8.57 23.95
N LYS A 28 17.94 8.68 25.20
CA LYS A 28 18.35 7.82 26.30
C LYS A 28 17.78 6.40 26.19
N LYS A 29 16.54 6.27 25.71
CA LYS A 29 15.87 4.97 25.46
C LYS A 29 16.41 4.22 24.23
N GLY A 30 17.01 4.92 23.27
CA GLY A 30 17.65 4.30 22.10
C GLY A 30 18.96 3.56 22.41
N GLY A 31 19.63 3.87 23.52
CA GLY A 31 20.92 3.27 23.90
C GLY A 31 20.83 1.94 24.67
N GLU A 32 19.66 1.58 25.22
CA GLU A 32 19.50 0.35 26.01
C GLU A 32 19.14 -0.88 25.17
N VAL A 33 18.73 -0.71 23.92
CA VAL A 33 18.34 -1.81 23.01
C VAL A 33 19.56 -2.55 22.43
N GLU A 34 20.76 -1.97 22.47
CA GLU A 34 21.97 -2.54 21.85
C GLU A 34 22.68 -3.60 22.71
N LYS A 35 22.24 -3.84 23.96
CA LYS A 35 22.89 -4.80 24.89
C LYS A 35 22.24 -6.19 24.97
N ALA A 36 21.18 -6.47 24.21
CA ALA A 36 20.43 -7.74 24.30
C ALA A 36 20.67 -8.73 23.13
N LYS A 37 21.75 -8.57 22.36
CA LYS A 37 22.19 -9.60 21.41
C LYS A 37 23.31 -10.37 22.07
N HIS A 38 23.08 -11.55 22.63
CA HIS A 38 24.00 -12.69 22.75
C HIS A 38 23.29 -13.81 23.54
N ALA A 39 22.70 -14.77 22.82
CA ALA A 39 22.25 -16.06 23.36
C ALA A 39 22.69 -17.19 22.39
N PRO A 40 23.02 -18.39 22.88
CA PRO A 40 23.89 -19.34 22.18
C PRO A 40 23.16 -20.24 21.18
N ALA A 41 23.91 -20.66 20.14
CA ALA A 41 23.49 -21.58 19.11
C ALA A 41 23.27 -23.01 19.66
N VAL A 42 22.10 -23.59 19.37
CA VAL A 42 21.78 -24.99 19.63
C VAL A 42 22.25 -25.84 18.45
N GLN A 43 23.15 -26.79 18.73
CA GLN A 43 23.54 -27.87 17.83
C GLN A 43 22.62 -29.08 18.05
N SER A 44 21.96 -29.59 17.01
CA SER A 44 21.52 -30.99 17.00
C SER A 44 21.53 -31.57 15.58
N LYS A 45 22.49 -32.46 15.32
CA LYS A 45 22.64 -33.23 14.07
C LYS A 45 22.27 -34.70 14.27
N ALA A 46 21.68 -35.06 15.41
CA ALA A 46 21.65 -36.44 15.91
C ALA A 46 20.29 -37.16 15.86
N ASP A 47 19.15 -36.47 15.66
CA ASP A 47 17.83 -37.14 15.77
C ASP A 47 17.22 -37.67 14.46
N TRP A 48 17.81 -37.38 13.31
CA TRP A 48 17.22 -37.74 12.00
C TRP A 48 17.47 -39.19 11.55
N SER A 49 18.30 -39.96 12.24
CA SER A 49 18.66 -41.33 11.82
C SER A 49 17.68 -42.40 12.29
N ALA A 50 16.93 -42.16 13.37
CA ALA A 50 16.05 -43.16 13.99
C ALA A 50 14.67 -43.30 13.31
N VAL A 51 14.25 -42.31 12.52
CA VAL A 51 12.98 -42.34 11.74
C VAL A 51 13.17 -43.04 10.38
N ARG A 52 14.42 -43.29 9.99
CA ARG A 52 14.83 -43.73 8.64
C ARG A 52 14.53 -45.19 8.31
N THR A 53 14.08 -46.00 9.27
CA THR A 53 14.04 -47.47 9.11
C THR A 53 12.63 -48.01 9.33
N LYS A 54 11.70 -47.69 8.42
CA LYS A 54 10.49 -48.49 8.15
C LYS A 54 9.74 -47.87 6.96
N LEU A 55 9.39 -48.74 6.00
CA LEU A 55 8.40 -48.57 4.92
C LEU A 55 8.93 -48.22 3.51
N GLU A 56 9.25 -49.27 2.77
CA GLU A 56 9.09 -49.31 1.31
C GLU A 56 8.02 -50.37 0.98
N GLN A 57 7.01 -50.04 0.15
CA GLN A 57 6.25 -50.99 -0.69
C GLN A 57 5.32 -50.30 -1.71
N LEU A 58 5.16 -50.95 -2.87
CA LEU A 58 4.48 -50.55 -4.12
C LEU A 58 2.93 -50.72 -4.10
N CYS A 59 2.19 -50.09 -5.04
CA CYS A 59 0.72 -50.26 -5.23
C CYS A 59 0.26 -50.35 -6.72
N VAL A 60 -0.91 -50.96 -6.95
CA VAL A 60 -1.63 -51.08 -8.25
C VAL A 60 -3.14 -50.71 -8.12
N GLY A 61 -3.61 -49.77 -8.94
CA GLY A 61 -4.87 -49.90 -9.70
C GLY A 61 -6.09 -48.97 -9.44
N ILE A 62 -6.79 -48.58 -10.51
CA ILE A 62 -7.99 -47.73 -10.59
C ILE A 62 -9.13 -48.51 -11.26
N THR A 63 -10.41 -48.15 -11.08
CA THR A 63 -11.53 -48.70 -11.88
C THR A 63 -11.86 -47.76 -13.06
N ALA A 64 -12.12 -48.28 -14.25
CA ALA A 64 -12.21 -47.47 -15.48
C ALA A 64 -13.40 -46.49 -15.51
N PHE A 65 -13.18 -45.25 -15.97
CA PHE A 65 -14.23 -44.25 -16.19
C PHE A 65 -13.92 -43.32 -17.39
N ALA A 66 -14.97 -42.77 -18.01
CA ALA A 66 -14.87 -41.74 -19.04
C ALA A 66 -15.68 -40.50 -18.64
N PHE A 67 -15.04 -39.32 -18.64
CA PHE A 67 -15.67 -38.06 -18.21
C PHE A 67 -15.44 -36.90 -19.20
N LYS A 68 -16.45 -36.02 -19.29
CA LYS A 68 -16.36 -34.67 -19.87
C LYS A 68 -16.73 -33.66 -18.78
N GLY A 69 -15.78 -32.81 -18.36
CA GLY A 69 -15.96 -31.85 -17.26
C GLY A 69 -15.26 -32.27 -15.95
N GLN A 70 -15.84 -31.87 -14.81
CA GLN A 70 -15.39 -32.28 -13.47
C GLN A 70 -16.04 -33.60 -13.06
N GLY A 71 -15.24 -34.51 -12.50
CA GLY A 71 -15.68 -35.79 -11.98
C GLY A 71 -14.92 -36.18 -10.72
N ARG A 72 -15.37 -37.26 -10.09
CA ARG A 72 -14.68 -37.91 -8.96
C ARG A 72 -14.38 -39.35 -9.37
N GLY A 73 -13.13 -39.75 -9.24
CA GLY A 73 -12.70 -41.13 -9.44
C GLY A 73 -12.41 -41.77 -8.08
N THR A 74 -12.80 -43.03 -7.92
CA THR A 74 -12.38 -43.83 -6.77
C THR A 74 -11.09 -44.56 -7.13
N GLN A 75 -10.08 -44.44 -6.30
CA GLN A 75 -8.80 -45.15 -6.45
C GLN A 75 -8.61 -46.11 -5.28
N ARG A 76 -8.12 -47.32 -5.59
CA ARG A 76 -7.79 -48.30 -4.58
C ARG A 76 -6.36 -48.07 -4.07
N CYS A 77 -6.17 -48.20 -2.77
CA CYS A 77 -4.90 -48.05 -2.07
C CYS A 77 -4.49 -49.40 -1.50
N ASP A 78 -3.30 -49.91 -1.85
CA ASP A 78 -2.75 -51.13 -1.25
C ASP A 78 -2.07 -50.81 0.09
N THR A 79 -2.81 -50.20 0.99
CA THR A 79 -2.34 -49.91 2.34
C THR A 79 -2.79 -51.01 3.29
N THR A 80 -1.86 -51.55 4.08
CA THR A 80 -2.16 -52.55 5.12
C THR A 80 -2.73 -51.93 6.38
N THR A 81 -2.82 -50.60 6.45
CA THR A 81 -3.38 -49.85 7.57
C THR A 81 -4.90 -49.78 7.45
N THR A 82 -5.59 -50.25 8.48
CA THR A 82 -7.07 -50.31 8.56
C THR A 82 -7.72 -49.01 9.03
N ASP A 83 -6.91 -48.00 9.34
CA ASP A 83 -7.37 -46.75 9.95
C ASP A 83 -7.55 -45.68 8.88
N ASP A 84 -8.60 -44.87 9.01
CA ASP A 84 -8.84 -43.72 8.15
C ASP A 84 -7.69 -42.71 8.34
N GLU A 85 -6.82 -42.59 7.34
CA GLU A 85 -5.65 -41.71 7.34
C GLU A 85 -5.73 -40.70 6.19
N ASP A 86 -5.36 -39.46 6.49
CA ASP A 86 -5.12 -38.44 5.47
C ASP A 86 -3.74 -38.66 4.84
N ARG A 87 -3.69 -38.83 3.52
CA ARG A 87 -2.44 -38.96 2.77
C ARG A 87 -2.36 -37.99 1.61
N VAL A 88 -1.15 -37.55 1.31
CA VAL A 88 -0.90 -36.70 0.13
C VAL A 88 -0.85 -37.59 -1.11
N PHE A 89 -1.77 -37.32 -2.02
CA PHE A 89 -1.84 -37.90 -3.35
C PHE A 89 -1.12 -37.02 -4.37
N TRP A 90 -0.21 -37.62 -5.13
CA TRP A 90 0.55 -36.95 -6.18
C TRP A 90 0.21 -37.52 -7.55
N SER A 91 -0.61 -36.77 -8.28
CA SER A 91 -0.99 -37.11 -9.65
C SER A 91 0.19 -37.00 -10.62
N GLN A 92 0.29 -37.96 -11.54
CA GLN A 92 1.17 -37.94 -12.70
C GLN A 92 0.41 -37.68 -14.01
N LYS A 93 -0.93 -37.74 -13.97
CA LYS A 93 -1.78 -37.65 -15.16
C LYS A 93 -2.42 -36.25 -15.27
N PRO A 94 -2.26 -35.54 -16.41
CA PRO A 94 -2.89 -34.25 -16.62
C PRO A 94 -4.41 -34.33 -16.42
N GLY A 95 -4.93 -33.46 -15.54
CA GLY A 95 -6.34 -33.39 -15.18
C GLY A 95 -6.80 -34.35 -14.08
N VAL A 96 -5.88 -35.04 -13.39
CA VAL A 96 -6.14 -35.60 -12.06
C VAL A 96 -5.45 -34.68 -11.03
N GLU A 97 -6.17 -34.22 -10.01
CA GLU A 97 -5.64 -33.25 -9.04
C GLU A 97 -4.75 -33.92 -7.97
N SER A 98 -3.70 -33.22 -7.55
CA SER A 98 -2.86 -33.63 -6.38
C SER A 98 -3.38 -32.92 -5.13
N GLY A 99 -3.33 -33.57 -3.96
CA GLY A 99 -3.81 -32.96 -2.72
C GLY A 99 -3.81 -33.90 -1.54
N LEU A 100 -4.22 -33.41 -0.38
CA LEU A 100 -4.53 -34.23 0.78
C LEU A 100 -5.85 -34.97 0.51
N MET A 101 -5.83 -36.29 0.59
CA MET A 101 -7.02 -37.12 0.40
C MET A 101 -7.18 -38.02 1.63
N ALA A 102 -8.41 -38.09 2.13
CA ALA A 102 -8.80 -39.09 3.11
C ALA A 102 -8.89 -40.45 2.43
N ILE A 103 -8.18 -41.43 2.96
CA ILE A 103 -8.31 -42.83 2.57
C ILE A 103 -9.28 -43.50 3.53
N SER A 104 -10.36 -44.07 3.02
CA SER A 104 -11.31 -44.85 3.82
C SER A 104 -11.52 -46.21 3.19
N GLY A 105 -11.31 -47.29 3.96
CA GLY A 105 -11.53 -48.65 3.49
C GLY A 105 -10.67 -49.04 2.26
N ASN A 106 -9.41 -48.61 2.22
CA ASN A 106 -8.50 -48.78 1.07
C ASN A 106 -8.98 -48.11 -0.23
N GLU A 107 -9.88 -47.13 -0.13
CA GLU A 107 -10.31 -46.32 -1.25
C GLU A 107 -10.11 -44.83 -0.95
N ALA A 108 -9.79 -44.06 -1.99
CA ALA A 108 -9.73 -42.62 -1.92
C ALA A 108 -10.47 -41.99 -3.10
N VAL A 109 -11.14 -40.88 -2.85
CA VAL A 109 -11.87 -40.14 -3.88
C VAL A 109 -10.99 -39.02 -4.41
N VAL A 110 -10.48 -39.19 -5.64
CA VAL A 110 -9.58 -38.23 -6.28
C VAL A 110 -10.36 -37.34 -7.23
N PRO A 111 -10.21 -36.00 -7.14
CA PRO A 111 -10.82 -35.06 -8.08
C PRO A 111 -10.17 -35.21 -9.46
N VAL A 112 -11.02 -35.28 -10.49
CA VAL A 112 -10.59 -35.32 -11.89
C VAL A 112 -11.22 -34.14 -12.61
N LYS A 113 -10.39 -33.31 -13.24
CA LYS A 113 -10.77 -32.14 -14.01
C LYS A 113 -10.28 -32.29 -15.45
N ASN A 114 -11.21 -32.51 -16.37
CA ASN A 114 -10.88 -32.55 -17.79
C ASN A 114 -11.04 -31.16 -18.43
N ASP A 115 -9.92 -30.48 -18.63
CA ASP A 115 -9.87 -29.16 -19.28
C ASP A 115 -9.80 -29.24 -20.83
N LYS A 116 -9.89 -30.45 -21.41
CA LYS A 116 -9.87 -30.66 -22.86
C LYS A 116 -11.26 -31.01 -23.38
N ASP A 117 -11.54 -30.60 -24.62
CA ASP A 117 -12.80 -30.95 -25.32
C ASP A 117 -12.89 -32.44 -25.68
N THR A 118 -11.77 -33.16 -25.63
CA THR A 118 -11.69 -34.61 -25.82
C THR A 118 -11.94 -35.35 -24.50
N PRO A 119 -12.71 -36.44 -24.50
CA PRO A 119 -12.98 -37.22 -23.28
C PRO A 119 -11.68 -37.79 -22.71
N MET A 120 -11.53 -37.69 -21.39
CA MET A 120 -10.44 -38.34 -20.66
C MET A 120 -10.86 -39.77 -20.36
N ILE A 121 -10.04 -40.73 -20.78
CA ILE A 121 -10.24 -42.15 -20.52
C ILE A 121 -9.19 -42.59 -19.50
N LEU A 122 -9.66 -43.05 -18.34
CA LEU A 122 -8.84 -43.71 -17.32
C LEU A 122 -9.12 -45.21 -17.39
N LYS A 123 -8.09 -46.02 -17.61
CA LYS A 123 -8.28 -47.48 -17.68
C LYS A 123 -8.29 -48.09 -16.30
N GLU A 124 -8.96 -49.23 -16.19
CA GLU A 124 -8.86 -50.03 -14.98
C GLU A 124 -7.40 -50.49 -14.83
N ASN A 125 -6.88 -50.37 -13.61
CA ASN A 125 -5.50 -50.57 -13.22
C ASN A 125 -4.46 -49.59 -13.78
N GLU A 126 -4.91 -48.45 -14.34
CA GLU A 126 -3.98 -47.40 -14.75
C GLU A 126 -3.43 -46.64 -13.53
N GLU A 127 -2.12 -46.46 -13.47
CA GLU A 127 -1.48 -45.64 -12.44
C GLU A 127 -1.69 -44.15 -12.78
N VAL A 128 -2.52 -43.44 -12.00
CA VAL A 128 -2.72 -41.98 -12.19
C VAL A 128 -1.88 -41.13 -11.25
N GLY A 129 -1.26 -41.75 -10.24
CA GLY A 129 -0.46 -41.08 -9.25
C GLY A 129 -0.04 -42.03 -8.13
N HIS A 130 0.70 -41.49 -7.17
CA HIS A 130 1.29 -42.24 -6.06
C HIS A 130 1.01 -41.55 -4.73
N TRP A 131 0.98 -42.35 -3.67
CA TRP A 131 0.76 -41.92 -2.29
C TRP A 131 2.11 -41.71 -1.59
N GLY A 132 2.29 -40.59 -0.91
CA GLY A 132 3.52 -40.42 -0.12
C GLY A 132 3.65 -39.08 0.59
N SER A 133 4.11 -39.13 1.84
CA SER A 133 4.46 -37.97 2.66
C SER A 133 5.83 -37.37 2.29
N GLU A 134 6.65 -38.08 1.49
CA GLU A 134 8.07 -37.75 1.29
C GLU A 134 8.45 -37.29 -0.13
N ARG A 135 7.54 -37.35 -1.12
CA ARG A 135 7.85 -36.95 -2.51
C ARG A 135 8.03 -35.46 -2.73
N TRP A 136 7.75 -34.59 -1.75
CA TRP A 136 8.25 -33.21 -1.81
C TRP A 136 9.77 -33.19 -1.92
N ARG A 137 10.45 -34.19 -1.33
CA ARG A 137 11.90 -34.41 -1.38
C ARG A 137 12.35 -34.93 -2.76
N GLU A 138 11.62 -35.88 -3.35
CA GLU A 138 11.92 -36.41 -4.69
C GLU A 138 11.59 -35.43 -5.82
N LYS A 139 10.49 -34.67 -5.74
CA LYS A 139 10.24 -33.53 -6.64
C LYS A 139 11.24 -32.40 -6.43
N LEU A 140 11.81 -32.23 -5.23
CA LEU A 140 12.97 -31.35 -5.01
C LEU A 140 14.22 -31.88 -5.71
N ASN A 141 14.36 -33.20 -5.84
CA ASN A 141 15.50 -33.85 -6.51
C ASN A 141 15.32 -33.87 -8.05
N ASP A 142 14.08 -33.94 -8.56
CA ASP A 142 13.74 -33.83 -9.98
C ASP A 142 13.70 -32.37 -10.48
N LEU A 143 13.41 -31.43 -9.59
CA LEU A 143 13.75 -30.02 -9.80
C LEU A 143 15.27 -29.95 -9.80
N ASN A 144 15.86 -29.84 -10.99
CA ASN A 144 17.30 -29.65 -11.15
C ASN A 144 17.80 -28.65 -10.07
N PRO A 145 18.56 -29.09 -9.05
CA PRO A 145 18.95 -28.22 -7.91
C PRO A 145 19.74 -26.99 -8.39
N LEU A 146 20.27 -27.09 -9.61
CA LEU A 146 20.95 -26.03 -10.34
C LEU A 146 20.08 -24.80 -10.61
N VAL A 147 18.74 -24.90 -10.65
CA VAL A 147 17.85 -23.75 -10.92
C VAL A 147 16.48 -23.94 -10.25
N ILE A 148 16.41 -23.99 -8.91
CA ILE A 148 15.12 -23.73 -8.25
C ILE A 148 14.77 -22.28 -8.54
N ALA A 149 13.84 -22.09 -9.49
CA ALA A 149 13.34 -20.78 -9.83
C ALA A 149 12.69 -20.14 -8.58
N PRO A 150 12.91 -18.85 -8.32
CA PRO A 150 12.33 -18.15 -7.17
C PRO A 150 10.81 -18.35 -7.03
N ASN A 151 10.09 -18.53 -8.15
CA ASN A 151 8.65 -18.77 -8.15
C ASN A 151 8.24 -20.14 -7.57
N ALA A 152 9.01 -21.20 -7.83
CA ALA A 152 8.73 -22.52 -7.26
C ALA A 152 8.97 -22.50 -5.75
N LEU A 153 10.05 -21.86 -5.32
CA LEU A 153 10.38 -21.70 -3.92
C LEU A 153 9.36 -20.84 -3.18
N LYS A 154 8.86 -19.77 -3.81
CA LYS A 154 7.76 -18.95 -3.30
C LYS A 154 6.49 -19.79 -3.05
N ALA A 155 6.14 -20.70 -3.94
CA ALA A 155 4.97 -21.57 -3.76
C ALA A 155 5.14 -22.52 -2.56
N VAL A 156 6.36 -23.04 -2.35
CA VAL A 156 6.69 -23.85 -1.16
C VAL A 156 6.60 -23.03 0.12
N LEU A 157 7.14 -21.80 0.12
CA LEU A 157 7.06 -20.88 1.28
C LEU A 157 5.60 -20.57 1.63
N LYS A 158 4.77 -20.34 0.62
CA LYS A 158 3.33 -20.12 0.80
C LYS A 158 2.64 -21.33 1.42
N LEU A 159 2.89 -22.53 0.88
CA LEU A 159 2.35 -23.76 1.47
C LEU A 159 2.79 -23.95 2.92
N ALA A 160 4.07 -23.69 3.25
CA ALA A 160 4.59 -23.81 4.60
C ALA A 160 3.93 -22.83 5.57
N TYR A 161 3.74 -21.58 5.14
CA TYR A 161 3.00 -20.55 5.89
C TYR A 161 1.56 -20.97 6.16
N ASP A 162 0.85 -21.47 5.13
CA ASP A 162 -0.56 -21.86 5.24
C ASP A 162 -0.77 -23.11 6.11
N THR A 163 0.24 -23.98 6.25
CA THR A 163 0.10 -25.29 6.91
C THR A 163 0.72 -25.37 8.31
N CYS A 164 1.67 -24.48 8.65
CA CYS A 164 2.42 -24.59 9.91
C CYS A 164 2.66 -23.25 10.61
N ILE A 165 2.25 -23.18 11.87
CA ILE A 165 2.39 -22.00 12.75
C ILE A 165 3.88 -21.68 12.98
N ASP A 166 4.72 -22.70 13.20
CA ASP A 166 6.16 -22.50 13.44
C ASP A 166 6.86 -21.91 12.21
N TRP A 167 6.42 -22.30 11.01
CA TRP A 167 6.93 -21.73 9.76
C TRP A 167 6.42 -20.30 9.54
N THR A 168 5.18 -19.99 9.92
CA THR A 168 4.67 -18.61 9.89
C THR A 168 5.54 -17.70 10.74
N ASP A 169 5.81 -18.07 11.99
CA ASP A 169 6.66 -17.28 12.90
C ASP A 169 8.09 -17.13 12.35
N PHE A 170 8.68 -18.22 11.88
CA PHE A 170 10.00 -18.19 11.25
C PHE A 170 10.06 -17.27 10.02
N LEU A 171 9.09 -17.37 9.11
CA LEU A 171 9.05 -16.57 7.87
C LEU A 171 8.75 -15.10 8.13
N CYS A 172 7.97 -14.78 9.17
CA CYS A 172 7.69 -13.41 9.58
C CYS A 172 8.91 -12.76 10.25
N ASN A 173 9.67 -13.49 11.08
CA ASN A 173 10.75 -12.91 11.88
C ASN A 173 12.15 -12.98 11.22
N THR A 174 12.33 -13.74 10.14
CA THR A 174 13.66 -13.93 9.50
C THR A 174 13.92 -12.90 8.39
N ASP A 175 14.71 -11.85 8.64
CA ASP A 175 14.98 -10.80 7.64
C ASP A 175 15.64 -11.30 6.35
N ALA A 176 16.57 -12.22 6.48
CA ALA A 176 17.24 -12.94 5.42
C ALA A 176 17.76 -14.23 6.02
N ILE A 177 17.94 -15.29 5.23
CA ILE A 177 18.57 -16.45 5.82
C ILE A 177 20.06 -16.21 5.98
N THR A 178 20.54 -16.36 7.21
CA THR A 178 21.95 -16.40 7.55
C THR A 178 22.66 -17.48 6.74
N LYS A 179 23.86 -17.16 6.24
CA LYS A 179 24.65 -17.97 5.31
C LYS A 179 24.48 -19.49 5.52
N HIS A 180 23.99 -20.16 4.50
CA HIS A 180 23.89 -21.60 4.51
C HIS A 180 25.20 -22.22 4.03
N ALA A 181 25.55 -23.38 4.58
CA ALA A 181 26.56 -24.21 3.93
C ALA A 181 26.07 -24.53 2.51
N LYS A 182 26.95 -24.32 1.50
CA LYS A 182 26.63 -24.65 0.11
C LYS A 182 26.19 -26.11 0.03
N ILE A 183 25.01 -26.34 -0.52
CA ILE A 183 24.53 -27.69 -0.80
C ILE A 183 25.07 -28.02 -2.19
N GLU A 184 25.92 -29.03 -2.28
CA GLU A 184 26.50 -29.51 -3.55
C GLU A 184 27.19 -28.41 -4.38
N GLY A 185 27.81 -27.43 -3.72
CA GLY A 185 28.53 -26.34 -4.37
C GLY A 185 27.67 -25.15 -4.82
N HIS A 186 26.34 -25.24 -4.69
CA HIS A 186 25.42 -24.18 -5.11
C HIS A 186 25.01 -23.29 -3.94
N SER A 187 24.87 -21.98 -4.20
CA SER A 187 24.30 -21.03 -3.26
C SER A 187 22.86 -20.73 -3.65
N ILE A 188 21.93 -21.15 -2.81
CA ILE A 188 20.48 -20.91 -2.98
C ILE A 188 20.07 -19.57 -2.34
N GLU A 189 20.99 -18.90 -1.63
CA GLU A 189 20.73 -17.68 -0.85
C GLU A 189 20.01 -16.60 -1.68
N ARG A 190 20.45 -16.39 -2.92
CA ARG A 190 19.83 -15.40 -3.81
C ARG A 190 18.39 -15.77 -4.18
N SER A 191 18.17 -16.98 -4.68
CA SER A 191 16.83 -17.44 -5.10
C SER A 191 15.86 -17.49 -3.92
N TYR A 192 16.34 -17.88 -2.73
CA TYR A 192 15.54 -17.86 -1.52
C TYR A 192 15.18 -16.45 -1.08
N ASN A 193 16.14 -15.53 -1.01
CA ASN A 193 15.86 -14.16 -0.62
C ASN A 193 14.89 -13.49 -1.62
N GLU A 194 15.05 -13.73 -2.91
CA GLU A 194 14.12 -13.27 -3.94
C GLU A 194 12.71 -13.87 -3.74
N ALA A 195 12.60 -15.17 -3.48
CA ALA A 195 11.34 -15.85 -3.20
C ALA A 195 10.66 -15.37 -1.91
N LEU A 196 11.41 -15.23 -0.82
CA LEU A 196 10.93 -14.74 0.48
C LEU A 196 10.42 -13.30 0.36
N GLN A 197 11.16 -12.42 -0.32
CA GLN A 197 10.72 -11.05 -0.57
C GLN A 197 9.47 -11.00 -1.47
N ALA A 198 9.36 -11.89 -2.45
CA ALA A 198 8.17 -11.98 -3.31
C ALA A 198 6.97 -12.56 -2.56
N PHE A 199 7.20 -13.45 -1.59
CA PHE A 199 6.19 -14.02 -0.71
C PHE A 199 5.66 -13.01 0.31
N ARG A 200 6.55 -12.30 1.01
CA ARG A 200 6.16 -11.23 1.95
C ARG A 200 5.33 -10.15 1.28
N ARG A 201 5.74 -9.71 0.08
CA ARG A 201 4.95 -8.77 -0.74
C ARG A 201 3.56 -9.31 -1.09
N GLU A 202 3.40 -10.61 -1.24
CA GLU A 202 2.08 -11.23 -1.48
C GLU A 202 1.23 -11.27 -0.21
N ILE A 203 1.80 -11.66 0.94
CA ILE A 203 1.08 -11.64 2.23
C ILE A 203 0.64 -10.22 2.57
N GLU A 204 1.56 -9.25 2.51
CA GLU A 204 1.24 -7.83 2.73
C GLU A 204 0.11 -7.39 1.78
N GLY A 205 0.17 -7.80 0.51
CA GLY A 205 -0.87 -7.54 -0.47
C GLY A 205 -2.21 -8.24 -0.17
N GLN A 206 -2.20 -9.42 0.46
CA GLN A 206 -3.41 -10.14 0.89
C GLN A 206 -4.03 -9.50 2.15
N ALA A 207 -3.21 -9.18 3.16
CA ALA A 207 -3.65 -8.42 4.33
C ALA A 207 -4.29 -7.07 3.91
N THR A 208 -3.73 -6.44 2.87
CA THR A 208 -4.30 -5.21 2.30
C THR A 208 -5.68 -5.43 1.65
N LYS A 209 -5.95 -6.62 1.09
CA LYS A 209 -7.25 -6.97 0.48
C LYS A 209 -8.32 -7.33 1.50
N GLU A 210 -7.93 -7.78 2.68
CA GLU A 210 -8.85 -8.18 3.75
C GLU A 210 -9.28 -6.98 4.62
N LEU A 211 -8.56 -5.85 4.55
CA LEU A 211 -8.98 -4.65 5.24
C LEU A 211 -10.36 -4.20 4.73
N PRO A 212 -11.30 -3.89 5.64
CA PRO A 212 -12.58 -3.33 5.25
C PRO A 212 -12.31 -2.07 4.41
N THR A 213 -12.95 -1.94 3.25
CA THR A 213 -12.82 -0.72 2.46
C THR A 213 -14.02 0.15 2.75
N LYS A 214 -13.80 1.37 3.26
CA LYS A 214 -14.89 2.33 3.45
C LYS A 214 -15.55 2.66 2.11
N SER A 215 -16.87 2.81 2.16
CA SER A 215 -17.67 3.30 1.03
C SER A 215 -18.10 4.76 1.27
N GLY A 216 -18.52 5.46 0.23
CA GLY A 216 -19.01 6.84 0.35
C GLY A 216 -18.23 7.87 -0.48
N PRO A 217 -18.46 9.16 -0.22
CA PRO A 217 -17.76 10.25 -0.90
C PRO A 217 -16.30 10.38 -0.46
N VAL A 218 -15.53 11.14 -1.22
CA VAL A 218 -14.19 11.62 -0.83
C VAL A 218 -14.32 12.99 -0.19
N GLY A 219 -13.70 13.18 0.96
CA GLY A 219 -13.57 14.48 1.61
C GLY A 219 -12.34 15.20 1.06
N TYR A 220 -12.47 16.46 0.68
CA TYR A 220 -11.37 17.31 0.23
C TYR A 220 -11.27 18.55 1.13
N ALA A 221 -10.39 18.48 2.12
CA ALA A 221 -10.09 19.60 3.01
C ALA A 221 -9.04 20.48 2.34
N THR A 222 -9.34 21.77 2.18
CA THR A 222 -8.49 22.70 1.44
C THR A 222 -8.46 24.10 2.07
N PHE A 223 -7.63 24.99 1.52
CA PHE A 223 -7.49 26.38 1.98
C PHE A 223 -8.59 27.31 1.42
N GLU A 224 -8.54 28.59 1.78
CA GLU A 224 -9.56 29.63 1.52
C GLU A 224 -10.11 29.69 0.08
N GLY A 225 -9.24 29.47 -0.92
CA GLY A 225 -9.63 29.47 -2.34
C GLY A 225 -10.67 28.40 -2.72
N GLY A 226 -10.89 27.41 -1.85
CA GLY A 226 -11.90 26.36 -1.98
C GLY A 226 -13.31 26.80 -1.60
N SER A 227 -13.52 28.00 -1.04
CA SER A 227 -14.84 28.46 -0.58
C SER A 227 -15.96 28.34 -1.63
N PRO A 228 -15.73 28.66 -2.93
CA PRO A 228 -16.74 28.41 -3.96
C PRO A 228 -17.02 26.92 -4.19
N MET A 229 -16.03 26.03 -4.05
CA MET A 229 -16.23 24.58 -4.15
C MET A 229 -17.01 24.02 -2.96
N GLU A 230 -16.78 24.53 -1.76
CA GLU A 230 -17.55 24.15 -0.56
C GLU A 230 -19.02 24.55 -0.70
N ARG A 231 -19.30 25.78 -1.17
CA ARG A 231 -20.68 26.26 -1.42
C ARG A 231 -21.41 25.48 -2.51
N ASP A 232 -20.67 24.92 -3.46
CA ASP A 232 -21.21 24.08 -4.53
C ASP A 232 -21.65 22.68 -4.04
N GLY A 233 -21.33 22.32 -2.79
CA GLY A 233 -21.65 21.02 -2.20
C GLY A 233 -20.82 19.87 -2.79
N THR A 234 -21.36 18.66 -2.72
CA THR A 234 -20.68 17.47 -3.26
C THR A 234 -20.72 17.45 -4.79
N ARG A 235 -19.55 17.42 -5.45
CA ARG A 235 -19.40 17.33 -6.91
C ARG A 235 -18.51 16.15 -7.30
N GLY A 236 -18.92 15.32 -8.26
CA GLY A 236 -18.12 14.14 -8.66
C GLY A 236 -17.84 13.17 -7.50
N ARG A 237 -18.74 13.08 -6.51
CA ARG A 237 -18.54 12.33 -5.25
C ARG A 237 -17.43 12.89 -4.35
N VAL A 238 -17.00 14.14 -4.58
CA VAL A 238 -16.06 14.87 -3.73
C VAL A 238 -16.82 15.93 -2.95
N ALA A 239 -16.77 15.86 -1.62
CA ALA A 239 -17.26 16.92 -0.73
C ALA A 239 -16.08 17.79 -0.31
N THR A 240 -16.13 19.08 -0.60
CA THR A 240 -15.05 20.02 -0.28
C THR A 240 -15.39 20.83 0.95
N LYS A 241 -14.43 21.01 1.87
CA LYS A 241 -14.54 21.97 2.98
C LYS A 241 -13.29 22.80 3.11
N VAL A 242 -13.46 24.07 3.44
CA VAL A 242 -12.34 24.96 3.74
C VAL A 242 -11.91 24.76 5.20
N ALA A 243 -10.63 24.45 5.39
CA ALA A 243 -9.96 24.30 6.67
C ALA A 243 -8.67 25.13 6.66
N THR A 244 -8.75 26.36 7.14
CA THR A 244 -7.59 27.28 7.22
C THR A 244 -6.77 27.15 8.50
N THR A 245 -7.29 26.44 9.50
CA THR A 245 -6.64 26.19 10.80
C THR A 245 -6.65 24.71 11.13
N PHE A 246 -5.75 24.25 12.01
CA PHE A 246 -5.72 22.86 12.44
C PHE A 246 -6.97 22.47 13.24
N ALA A 247 -7.51 23.37 14.06
CA ALA A 247 -8.73 23.12 14.82
C ALA A 247 -9.92 22.90 13.87
N ARG A 248 -10.06 23.74 12.84
CA ARG A 248 -11.11 23.57 11.83
C ARG A 248 -10.92 22.29 11.04
N LEU A 249 -9.68 21.92 10.72
CA LEU A 249 -9.40 20.66 10.04
C LEU A 249 -9.86 19.47 10.88
N LEU A 250 -9.57 19.45 12.18
CA LEU A 250 -10.02 18.39 13.09
C LEU A 250 -11.55 18.23 13.06
N ASP A 251 -12.31 19.33 13.20
CA ASP A 251 -13.79 19.29 13.10
C ASP A 251 -14.28 18.65 11.79
N VAL A 252 -13.61 19.00 10.67
CA VAL A 252 -13.93 18.49 9.34
C VAL A 252 -13.64 17.00 9.22
N LEU A 253 -12.52 16.52 9.79
CA LEU A 253 -12.16 15.11 9.76
C LEU A 253 -13.10 14.27 10.62
N GLU A 254 -13.54 14.77 11.78
CA GLU A 254 -14.53 14.11 12.63
C GLU A 254 -15.88 13.95 11.90
N GLU A 255 -16.34 14.98 11.18
CA GLU A 255 -17.54 14.90 10.35
C GLU A 255 -17.40 13.87 9.21
N TRP A 256 -16.19 13.73 8.66
CA TRP A 256 -15.90 12.83 7.54
C TRP A 256 -15.49 11.42 7.95
N ARG A 257 -15.71 11.02 9.21
CA ARG A 257 -15.37 9.66 9.70
C ARG A 257 -15.97 8.55 8.83
N SER A 258 -17.14 8.76 8.23
CA SER A 258 -17.82 7.78 7.36
C SER A 258 -17.37 7.79 5.90
N TYR A 259 -16.49 8.72 5.49
CA TYR A 259 -16.10 8.87 4.09
C TYR A 259 -15.12 7.78 3.67
N LYS A 260 -15.03 7.52 2.35
CA LYS A 260 -14.11 6.48 1.85
C LYS A 260 -12.64 6.91 1.88
N ALA A 261 -12.41 8.20 1.66
CA ALA A 261 -11.07 8.78 1.61
C ALA A 261 -11.08 10.23 2.07
N TRP A 262 -9.99 10.65 2.70
CA TRP A 262 -9.69 12.02 3.06
C TRP A 262 -8.56 12.52 2.18
N VAL A 263 -8.77 13.67 1.55
CA VAL A 263 -7.73 14.43 0.87
C VAL A 263 -7.50 15.69 1.68
N ILE A 264 -6.32 15.82 2.27
CA ILE A 264 -5.97 16.86 3.22
C ILE A 264 -4.90 17.76 2.60
N VAL A 265 -5.23 19.02 2.36
CA VAL A 265 -4.22 20.06 2.14
C VAL A 265 -3.91 20.69 3.49
N TRP A 266 -2.65 20.60 3.93
CA TRP A 266 -2.28 21.10 5.25
C TRP A 266 -2.54 22.61 5.41
N PRO A 267 -3.09 23.05 6.56
CA PRO A 267 -3.39 24.46 6.81
C PRO A 267 -2.10 25.26 7.05
N LEU A 268 -2.13 26.54 6.66
CA LEU A 268 -1.07 27.52 6.91
C LEU A 268 -1.29 28.19 8.27
N ASP A 269 -1.27 27.39 9.33
CA ASP A 269 -1.55 27.80 10.71
C ASP A 269 -0.29 27.65 11.57
N SER A 270 0.38 28.78 11.88
CA SER A 270 1.62 28.80 12.65
C SER A 270 1.44 28.55 14.14
N ASN A 271 0.20 28.63 14.64
CA ASN A 271 -0.06 28.53 16.08
C ASN A 271 -1.20 27.55 16.36
N PRO A 272 -1.03 26.25 16.02
CA PRO A 272 -1.98 25.23 16.43
C PRO A 272 -2.04 25.20 17.97
N ALA A 273 -3.24 25.06 18.51
CA ALA A 273 -3.38 24.74 19.93
C ALA A 273 -2.69 23.39 20.23
N ASP A 274 -1.98 23.31 21.36
CA ASP A 274 -1.05 22.22 21.69
C ASP A 274 -1.66 20.81 21.58
N ASP A 275 -2.95 20.65 21.88
CA ASP A 275 -3.65 19.36 21.88
C ASP A 275 -4.24 18.96 20.52
N VAL A 276 -4.43 19.91 19.61
CA VAL A 276 -5.11 19.70 18.33
C VAL A 276 -4.33 18.77 17.38
N PRO A 277 -3.02 18.95 17.16
CA PRO A 277 -2.21 18.02 16.36
C PRO A 277 -2.30 16.57 16.83
N GLN A 278 -2.24 16.37 18.16
CA GLN A 278 -2.31 15.03 18.74
C GLN A 278 -3.67 14.39 18.52
N LYS A 279 -4.77 15.13 18.75
CA LYS A 279 -6.13 14.66 18.49
C LYS A 279 -6.35 14.32 17.02
N MET A 280 -5.81 15.11 16.11
CA MET A 280 -5.88 14.86 14.68
C MET A 280 -5.16 13.56 14.29
N MET A 281 -3.97 13.29 14.84
CA MET A 281 -3.27 12.03 14.61
C MET A 281 -4.01 10.81 15.17
N VAL A 282 -4.66 10.95 16.33
CA VAL A 282 -5.53 9.89 16.89
C VAL A 282 -6.72 9.62 15.97
N ALA A 283 -7.42 10.67 15.52
CA ALA A 283 -8.55 10.53 14.60
C ALA A 283 -8.14 9.89 13.26
N ALA A 284 -6.98 10.28 12.72
CA ALA A 284 -6.43 9.68 11.51
C ALA A 284 -6.09 8.20 11.68
N LYS A 285 -5.48 7.82 12.82
CA LYS A 285 -5.19 6.42 13.13
C LYS A 285 -6.46 5.57 13.20
N GLU A 286 -7.45 6.01 13.97
CA GLU A 286 -8.76 5.31 14.06
C GLU A 286 -9.40 5.18 12.68
N TYR A 287 -9.35 6.24 11.88
CA TYR A 287 -9.92 6.24 10.54
C TYR A 287 -9.22 5.25 9.59
N LEU A 288 -7.89 5.10 9.68
CA LEU A 288 -7.12 4.10 8.93
C LEU A 288 -7.45 2.68 9.37
N GLU A 289 -7.58 2.43 10.68
CA GLU A 289 -7.97 1.12 11.24
C GLU A 289 -9.38 0.71 10.79
N GLU A 290 -10.29 1.67 10.62
CA GLU A 290 -11.62 1.46 10.05
C GLU A 290 -11.61 1.28 8.52
N GLY A 291 -10.45 1.25 7.86
CA GLY A 291 -10.36 1.01 6.42
C GLY A 291 -10.44 2.25 5.53
N GLY A 292 -10.30 3.44 6.10
CA GLY A 292 -10.28 4.69 5.37
C GLY A 292 -8.94 4.91 4.66
N LYS A 293 -8.93 5.71 3.58
CA LYS A 293 -7.69 6.15 2.92
C LYS A 293 -7.39 7.62 3.22
N ILE A 294 -6.13 7.97 3.45
CA ILE A 294 -5.70 9.35 3.69
C ILE A 294 -4.70 9.74 2.60
N VAL A 295 -4.94 10.87 1.96
CA VAL A 295 -4.03 11.47 0.99
C VAL A 295 -3.67 12.87 1.47
N THR A 296 -2.39 13.14 1.67
CA THR A 296 -1.92 14.44 2.15
C THR A 296 -1.24 15.22 1.02
N ALA A 297 -1.40 16.54 1.08
CA ALA A 297 -0.82 17.49 0.15
C ALA A 297 -0.37 18.72 0.90
N TRP A 298 0.74 19.31 0.46
CA TRP A 298 1.20 20.57 0.99
C TRP A 298 0.59 21.73 0.19
N PRO A 299 0.29 22.86 0.84
CA PRO A 299 -0.31 24.00 0.16
C PRO A 299 0.65 24.61 -0.88
N PRO A 300 0.11 25.28 -1.92
CA PRO A 300 0.92 25.90 -2.96
C PRO A 300 1.78 27.03 -2.39
N ILE A 301 3.00 27.15 -2.91
CA ILE A 301 3.94 28.19 -2.49
C ILE A 301 3.74 29.43 -3.35
N THR A 302 3.61 30.57 -2.68
CA THR A 302 3.47 31.89 -3.27
C THR A 302 4.46 32.84 -2.61
N SER A 303 4.75 33.96 -3.25
CA SER A 303 5.58 35.02 -2.66
C SER A 303 5.04 35.51 -1.32
N LYS A 304 3.72 35.44 -1.08
CA LYS A 304 3.09 35.91 0.16
C LYS A 304 3.21 34.96 1.34
N ASN A 305 3.25 33.64 1.09
CA ASN A 305 3.23 32.63 2.16
C ASN A 305 4.54 31.84 2.28
N HIS A 306 5.58 32.15 1.49
CA HIS A 306 6.79 31.34 1.44
C HIS A 306 7.54 31.22 2.78
N ASP A 307 7.58 32.27 3.60
CA ASP A 307 8.21 32.26 4.93
C ASP A 307 7.46 31.32 5.88
N LEU A 308 6.15 31.52 6.00
CA LEU A 308 5.26 30.68 6.80
C LEU A 308 5.25 29.22 6.32
N TRP A 309 5.27 29.01 5.00
CA TRP A 309 5.35 27.67 4.41
C TRP A 309 6.66 26.98 4.80
N ARG A 310 7.78 27.70 4.80
CA ARG A 310 9.09 27.15 5.19
C ARG A 310 9.10 26.80 6.68
N GLU A 311 8.54 27.67 7.52
CA GLU A 311 8.38 27.43 8.95
C GLU A 311 7.56 26.16 9.22
N LEU A 312 6.42 26.00 8.55
CA LEU A 312 5.50 24.88 8.75
C LEU A 312 5.90 23.57 8.05
N SER A 313 6.79 23.63 7.05
CA SER A 313 7.21 22.46 6.29
C SER A 313 7.77 21.32 7.16
N GLY A 314 8.47 21.66 8.23
CA GLY A 314 8.97 20.68 9.20
C GLY A 314 7.84 19.96 9.92
N LEU A 315 6.81 20.69 10.36
CA LEU A 315 5.64 20.14 11.04
C LEU A 315 4.83 19.22 10.13
N TRP A 316 4.52 19.65 8.91
CA TRP A 316 3.77 18.82 7.95
C TRP A 316 4.53 17.55 7.58
N LYS A 317 5.85 17.62 7.46
CA LYS A 317 6.69 16.45 7.25
C LYS A 317 6.58 15.46 8.41
N THR A 318 6.58 15.94 9.66
CA THR A 318 6.37 15.08 10.83
C THR A 318 4.98 14.44 10.84
N PHE A 319 3.92 15.16 10.42
CA PHE A 319 2.59 14.54 10.27
C PHE A 319 2.59 13.46 9.18
N ASP A 320 3.15 13.75 8.01
CA ASP A 320 3.26 12.79 6.92
C ASP A 320 4.02 11.53 7.35
N GLU A 321 5.15 11.67 8.05
CA GLU A 321 5.93 10.56 8.62
C GLU A 321 5.13 9.77 9.67
N THR A 322 4.39 10.45 10.54
CA THR A 322 3.57 9.82 11.58
C THR A 322 2.41 9.03 10.96
N LEU A 323 1.76 9.56 9.94
CA LEU A 323 0.69 8.89 9.21
C LEU A 323 1.23 7.65 8.48
N ILE A 324 2.39 7.74 7.83
CA ILE A 324 3.05 6.59 7.20
C ILE A 324 3.38 5.51 8.24
N GLN A 325 3.85 5.87 9.44
CA GLN A 325 4.11 4.89 10.50
C GLN A 325 2.84 4.20 11.02
N CYS A 326 1.69 4.88 10.94
CA CYS A 326 0.40 4.31 11.30
C CYS A 326 -0.21 3.44 10.19
N ASP A 327 0.29 3.54 8.96
CA ASP A 327 -0.24 2.83 7.80
C ASP A 327 0.16 1.35 7.82
N LYS A 328 -0.84 0.47 7.93
CA LYS A 328 -0.66 -0.99 7.90
C LYS A 328 -0.99 -1.62 6.54
N GLY A 329 -1.49 -0.83 5.59
CA GLY A 329 -2.18 -1.37 4.40
C GLY A 329 -2.08 -0.51 3.15
N ARG A 330 -1.04 0.34 3.02
CA ARG A 330 -0.89 1.29 1.90
C ARG A 330 -2.13 2.19 1.75
N GLN A 331 -2.68 2.64 2.87
CA GLN A 331 -3.84 3.52 2.94
C GLN A 331 -3.45 5.00 2.99
N VAL A 332 -2.18 5.31 3.26
CA VAL A 332 -1.65 6.67 3.35
C VAL A 332 -0.82 7.02 2.12
N PHE A 333 -1.12 8.17 1.52
CA PHE A 333 -0.45 8.66 0.32
C PHE A 333 0.02 10.10 0.52
N THR A 334 1.33 10.31 0.57
CA THR A 334 1.91 11.64 0.64
C THR A 334 2.24 12.13 -0.77
N THR A 335 1.78 13.33 -1.12
CA THR A 335 1.94 13.85 -2.50
C THR A 335 2.97 14.97 -2.62
N ALA A 336 3.44 15.50 -1.49
CA ALA A 336 4.49 16.49 -1.44
C ALA A 336 5.79 15.96 -2.05
N SER A 337 6.46 16.81 -2.83
CA SER A 337 7.75 16.47 -3.44
C SER A 337 8.58 17.72 -3.63
N ASN A 338 9.30 18.04 -2.56
CA ASN A 338 10.15 19.21 -2.49
C ASN A 338 11.41 18.89 -1.69
N PHE A 339 12.49 19.63 -1.98
CA PHE A 339 13.71 19.56 -1.16
C PHE A 339 14.48 20.89 -1.20
N GLY A 340 15.15 21.21 -0.10
CA GLY A 340 16.03 22.37 0.01
C GLY A 340 17.48 22.01 -0.35
N MET A 341 18.12 22.81 -1.20
CA MET A 341 19.56 22.69 -1.49
C MET A 341 20.18 24.08 -1.68
N LYS A 342 21.20 24.41 -0.88
CA LYS A 342 21.94 25.70 -0.93
C LYS A 342 21.02 26.92 -0.83
N GLY A 343 20.07 26.90 0.11
CA GLY A 343 19.09 27.98 0.30
C GLY A 343 18.00 28.07 -0.78
N LYS A 344 18.07 27.24 -1.84
CA LYS A 344 17.05 27.17 -2.89
C LYS A 344 16.09 26.02 -2.61
N LEU A 345 14.81 26.26 -2.87
CA LEU A 345 13.76 25.24 -2.80
C LEU A 345 13.54 24.66 -4.20
N PHE A 346 13.60 23.34 -4.32
CA PHE A 346 13.31 22.61 -5.54
C PHE A 346 11.98 21.87 -5.34
N ILE A 347 11.09 21.97 -6.32
CA ILE A 347 9.77 21.33 -6.31
C ILE A 347 9.67 20.50 -7.57
N GLU A 348 9.25 19.25 -7.44
CA GLU A 348 9.04 18.37 -8.57
C GLU A 348 7.89 18.89 -9.46
N ALA A 349 8.04 18.79 -10.78
CA ALA A 349 7.00 19.19 -11.71
C ALA A 349 5.71 18.37 -11.48
N GLY A 350 4.59 19.07 -11.27
CA GLY A 350 3.29 18.45 -11.01
C GLY A 350 3.02 18.13 -9.54
N ALA A 351 3.94 18.45 -8.62
CA ALA A 351 3.67 18.42 -7.19
C ALA A 351 2.67 19.53 -6.81
N PRO A 352 1.79 19.30 -5.81
CA PRO A 352 0.75 20.28 -5.44
C PRO A 352 1.32 21.63 -5.00
N GLU A 353 2.52 21.65 -4.41
CA GLU A 353 3.17 22.87 -3.91
C GLU A 353 3.59 23.81 -5.04
N GLY A 354 3.87 23.24 -6.22
CA GLY A 354 4.20 23.96 -7.44
C GLY A 354 2.97 24.38 -8.26
N GLY A 355 1.75 24.19 -7.74
CA GLY A 355 0.53 24.49 -8.48
C GLY A 355 0.24 25.97 -8.67
N ALA A 356 0.82 26.83 -7.84
CA ALA A 356 0.73 28.27 -8.02
C ALA A 356 1.86 28.81 -8.90
N GLN A 357 1.53 29.80 -9.72
CA GLN A 357 2.56 30.71 -10.21
C GLN A 357 3.08 31.48 -9.00
N PHE A 358 4.35 31.30 -8.65
CA PHE A 358 4.95 31.86 -7.42
C PHE A 358 4.66 33.35 -7.20
N PHE A 359 4.63 34.15 -8.27
CA PHE A 359 4.36 35.60 -8.22
C PHE A 359 2.87 35.97 -8.23
N ASN A 360 1.98 35.01 -8.47
CA ASN A 360 0.55 35.26 -8.48
C ASN A 360 -0.02 35.03 -7.08
N SER A 361 -0.61 36.08 -6.54
CA SER A 361 -1.31 35.99 -5.24
C SER A 361 -2.76 35.52 -5.34
N TYR A 362 -3.23 35.20 -6.55
CA TYR A 362 -4.59 34.74 -6.75
C TYR A 362 -4.75 33.27 -6.32
N VAL A 363 -5.39 33.11 -5.17
CA VAL A 363 -5.71 31.83 -4.55
C VAL A 363 -7.18 31.48 -4.89
N GLY A 364 -7.47 31.30 -6.19
CA GLY A 364 -8.83 31.06 -6.67
C GLY A 364 -9.29 29.60 -6.62
N THR A 365 -10.57 29.37 -6.96
CA THR A 365 -11.16 28.04 -7.10
C THR A 365 -10.43 27.17 -8.13
N ALA A 366 -9.92 27.76 -9.22
CA ALA A 366 -9.14 27.04 -10.22
C ALA A 366 -7.88 26.39 -9.62
N MET A 367 -7.24 27.06 -8.65
CA MET A 367 -6.07 26.53 -7.95
C MET A 367 -6.41 25.27 -7.17
N ASN A 368 -7.53 25.27 -6.44
CA ASN A 368 -7.98 24.13 -5.65
C ASN A 368 -8.32 22.92 -6.53
N LYS A 369 -8.99 23.14 -7.66
CA LYS A 369 -9.24 22.09 -8.65
C LYS A 369 -7.94 21.52 -9.21
N TYR A 370 -6.97 22.38 -9.52
CA TYR A 370 -5.66 21.97 -10.01
C TYR A 370 -4.91 21.12 -8.97
N ILE A 371 -4.88 21.56 -7.71
CA ILE A 371 -4.22 20.82 -6.61
C ILE A 371 -4.85 19.46 -6.42
N TYR A 372 -6.18 19.38 -6.40
CA TYR A 372 -6.88 18.10 -6.31
C TYR A 372 -6.50 17.15 -7.46
N GLU A 373 -6.41 17.66 -8.69
CA GLU A 373 -5.98 16.85 -9.84
C GLU A 373 -4.51 16.42 -9.76
N CYS A 374 -3.61 17.27 -9.27
CA CYS A 374 -2.23 16.88 -8.97
C CYS A 374 -2.18 15.74 -7.95
N VAL A 375 -2.93 15.88 -6.86
CA VAL A 375 -3.04 14.88 -5.80
C VAL A 375 -3.56 13.55 -6.36
N ARG A 376 -4.65 13.58 -7.14
CA ARG A 376 -5.22 12.39 -7.79
C ARG A 376 -4.24 11.68 -8.71
N ARG A 377 -3.47 12.44 -9.51
CA ARG A 377 -2.48 11.86 -10.43
C ARG A 377 -1.27 11.26 -9.72
N ARG A 378 -0.88 11.80 -8.56
CA ARG A 378 0.24 11.27 -7.76
C ARG A 378 -0.19 10.08 -6.91
N ALA A 379 -1.39 10.14 -6.32
CA ALA A 379 -1.96 9.07 -5.49
C ALA A 379 -2.87 8.13 -6.31
N VAL A 380 -2.33 7.50 -7.36
CA VAL A 380 -3.11 6.66 -8.29
C VAL A 380 -3.82 5.51 -7.57
N ASP A 381 -3.14 4.88 -6.61
CA ASP A 381 -3.63 3.74 -5.83
C ASP A 381 -4.70 4.14 -4.79
N ALA A 382 -4.87 5.45 -4.54
CA ALA A 382 -5.97 5.94 -3.72
C ALA A 382 -7.32 5.89 -4.46
N HIS A 383 -7.31 5.77 -5.80
CA HIS A 383 -8.51 5.73 -6.65
C HIS A 383 -9.48 6.90 -6.38
N LEU A 384 -8.93 8.11 -6.29
CA LEU A 384 -9.73 9.33 -6.10
C LEU A 384 -10.58 9.62 -7.35
N PRO A 385 -11.86 10.00 -7.19
CA PRO A 385 -12.74 10.31 -8.31
C PRO A 385 -12.28 11.60 -9.02
N GLU A 386 -12.70 11.77 -10.27
CA GLU A 386 -12.54 13.06 -10.94
C GLU A 386 -13.51 14.08 -10.35
N LEU A 387 -13.04 15.31 -10.15
CA LEU A 387 -13.99 16.41 -9.96
C LEU A 387 -14.85 16.47 -11.21
N ASP A 388 -16.18 16.51 -11.08
CA ASP A 388 -17.08 16.67 -12.22
C ASP A 388 -16.65 17.91 -13.02
N VAL A 389 -15.86 17.69 -14.07
CA VAL A 389 -15.46 18.71 -15.01
C VAL A 389 -16.73 18.98 -15.76
N TYR A 390 -17.39 20.07 -15.38
CA TYR A 390 -18.56 20.67 -16.00
C TYR A 390 -18.86 19.95 -17.31
N ARG A 391 -19.72 18.91 -17.29
CA ARG A 391 -20.26 18.38 -18.53
C ARG A 391 -20.74 19.63 -19.23
N PRO A 392 -20.19 19.99 -20.41
CA PRO A 392 -20.57 21.23 -21.07
C PRO A 392 -22.08 21.18 -21.06
N ARG A 393 -22.72 22.07 -20.27
CA ARG A 393 -24.18 22.16 -20.24
C ARG A 393 -24.53 22.12 -21.70
N ILE A 394 -25.17 21.03 -22.14
CA ILE A 394 -25.65 20.88 -23.51
C ILE A 394 -26.18 22.25 -23.81
N ARG A 395 -25.53 22.97 -24.74
CA ARG A 395 -25.80 24.39 -25.01
C ARG A 395 -27.31 24.48 -25.06
N THR A 396 -27.96 24.89 -23.97
CA THR A 396 -29.37 25.21 -24.02
C THR A 396 -29.30 26.47 -24.81
N SER A 397 -29.66 26.30 -26.09
CA SER A 397 -29.49 27.24 -27.18
C SER A 397 -29.54 28.62 -26.59
N ARG A 398 -28.42 29.36 -26.67
CA ARG A 398 -28.47 30.80 -26.49
C ARG A 398 -29.68 31.22 -27.28
N THR A 399 -30.71 31.70 -26.59
CA THR A 399 -31.80 32.41 -27.23
C THR A 399 -31.09 33.41 -28.09
N MET A 400 -31.17 33.21 -29.41
CA MET A 400 -30.63 34.14 -30.37
C MET A 400 -31.33 35.44 -30.05
N SER A 401 -30.64 36.36 -29.39
CA SER A 401 -31.01 37.76 -29.45
C SER A 401 -31.07 38.06 -30.95
N PRO A 402 -32.22 38.45 -31.50
CA PRO A 402 -32.32 38.71 -32.92
C PRO A 402 -31.29 39.80 -33.24
N SER A 403 -30.53 39.55 -34.30
CA SER A 403 -29.84 40.59 -35.04
C SER A 403 -30.86 41.71 -35.30
N GLY A 404 -30.70 42.84 -34.60
CA GLY A 404 -31.63 43.95 -34.71
C GLY A 404 -31.38 45.00 -33.64
N GLU A 405 -30.69 46.07 -34.06
CA GLU A 405 -30.83 47.43 -33.52
C GLU A 405 -30.38 47.70 -32.07
N GLY A 406 -29.12 48.12 -31.96
CA GLY A 406 -28.60 48.81 -30.78
C GLY A 406 -27.61 49.88 -31.24
N MET A 407 -28.16 50.98 -31.75
CA MET A 407 -27.42 52.15 -32.23
C MET A 407 -26.40 52.65 -31.20
N SER A 408 -25.24 53.02 -31.72
CA SER A 408 -24.31 53.97 -31.13
C SER A 408 -25.03 55.26 -30.71
N GLY A 409 -25.39 55.36 -29.43
CA GLY A 409 -25.80 56.60 -28.80
C GLY A 409 -24.58 57.50 -28.53
N PRO A 410 -24.62 58.80 -28.88
CA PRO A 410 -23.52 59.71 -28.63
C PRO A 410 -23.45 60.12 -27.15
N TRP A 411 -22.23 60.12 -26.62
CA TRP A 411 -21.91 60.60 -25.27
C TRP A 411 -22.38 62.06 -25.08
N PRO A 412 -23.09 62.42 -24.00
CA PRO A 412 -23.48 63.80 -23.76
C PRO A 412 -22.26 64.64 -23.37
N LEU A 413 -22.06 65.72 -24.12
CA LEU A 413 -21.07 66.76 -23.85
C LEU A 413 -21.34 67.47 -22.51
N LYS A 414 -20.28 67.49 -21.70
CA LYS A 414 -20.14 68.19 -20.43
C LYS A 414 -20.35 69.71 -20.64
N ARG A 415 -21.44 70.29 -20.11
CA ARG A 415 -21.62 71.76 -20.04
C ARG A 415 -20.70 72.32 -18.96
N ARG A 416 -19.90 73.35 -19.31
CA ARG A 416 -19.19 74.18 -18.34
C ARG A 416 -20.14 75.25 -17.77
N PRO A 417 -20.01 75.63 -16.49
CA PRO A 417 -20.74 76.76 -15.92
C PRO A 417 -20.12 78.09 -16.37
N MET A 418 -20.99 79.10 -16.56
CA MET A 418 -20.64 80.52 -16.42
C MET A 418 -20.95 80.95 -15.00
#